data_AF-A0A962BEP1-F1
#
_entry.id   AF-A0A962BEP1-F1
#
_cell.length_a   1.000
_cell.length_b   1.000
_cell.length_c   1.000
_cell.angle_alpha   90.00
_cell.angle_beta   90.00
_cell.angle_gamma   90.00
#
_symmetry.space_group_name_H-M   'P 1'
#
loop_
_entity.id
_entity.type
_entity.pdbx_description
1 polymer ?
#
loop_
_entity_poly.entity_id
_entity_poly.type
_entity_poly.pdbx_seq_one_letter_code
_entity_poly.pdbx_strand_id
1 'polypeptide(L)'
;MKYPFCTALFSLLLFITTTACADSNFWDRPPNPNGWYGYDESLPDLLNIKGLTYHEARPIIIGAGWSPLQTLKEGTEDFKQGATSGNGPKFWKKGYYELQTCTGSGMAYCAFLFQNKNGDQLRVVTKYEEYEEYSSFAKAVGYRFNP
;
A
#
# COMPACT_ATOMS: atom_id res chain seq x y z
N MET A 1 -10.66 4.64 33.96
CA MET A 1 -9.85 5.87 34.08
C MET A 1 -8.43 5.50 34.47
N LYS A 2 -7.50 5.55 33.52
CA LYS A 2 -6.05 5.52 33.75
C LYS A 2 -5.45 6.54 32.79
N TYR A 3 -5.03 7.69 33.31
CA TYR A 3 -4.27 8.68 32.56
C TYR A 3 -2.78 8.31 32.68
N PRO A 4 -1.98 8.31 31.61
CA PRO A 4 -0.53 8.34 31.78
C PRO A 4 -0.11 9.73 32.23
N PHE A 5 0.55 9.77 33.39
CA PHE A 5 1.26 10.95 33.89
C PHE A 5 2.40 11.31 32.94
N CYS A 6 2.36 12.50 32.34
CA CYS A 6 3.49 13.10 31.65
C CYS A 6 4.23 13.99 32.66
N THR A 7 5.24 13.44 33.34
CA THR A 7 6.05 14.20 34.31
C THR A 7 7.14 14.98 33.57
N ALA A 8 7.03 16.31 33.60
CA ALA A 8 8.04 17.22 33.06
C ALA A 8 9.27 17.28 33.97
N LEU A 9 10.46 17.08 33.41
CA LEU A 9 11.75 17.41 34.03
C LEU A 9 12.23 18.72 33.41
N PHE A 10 12.16 19.82 34.17
CA PHE A 10 12.75 21.10 33.80
C PHE A 10 14.26 21.03 34.01
N SER A 11 15.03 21.00 32.91
CA SER A 11 16.46 21.30 32.95
C SER A 11 16.67 22.71 32.40
N LEU A 12 17.29 23.55 33.23
CA LEU A 12 17.60 24.95 32.97
C LEU A 12 18.81 25.00 32.01
N LEU A 13 18.59 24.89 30.69
CA LEU A 13 19.55 25.27 29.65
C LEU A 13 18.83 25.27 28.28
N LEU A 14 18.99 26.37 27.53
CA LEU A 14 18.40 26.61 26.21
C LEU A 14 18.62 25.44 25.24
N PHE A 15 17.58 24.66 24.96
CA PHE A 15 17.36 23.99 23.66
C PHE A 15 15.85 23.81 23.47
N ILE A 16 15.30 24.37 22.38
CA ILE A 16 13.91 24.13 21.97
C ILE A 16 13.86 22.70 21.42
N THR A 17 13.53 21.71 22.26
CA THR A 17 13.09 20.40 21.77
C THR A 17 11.59 20.44 21.64
N THR A 18 11.08 20.49 20.42
CA THR A 18 9.65 20.29 20.14
C THR A 18 9.27 18.87 20.57
N THR A 19 8.55 18.75 21.68
CA THR A 19 7.90 17.51 22.08
C THR A 19 6.73 17.27 21.13
N ALA A 20 6.88 16.34 20.19
CA ALA A 20 5.73 15.80 19.48
C ALA A 20 5.04 14.79 20.39
N CYS A 21 4.00 15.22 21.11
CA CYS A 21 3.03 14.30 21.68
C CYS A 21 2.27 13.69 20.50
N ALA A 22 2.44 12.38 20.27
CA ALA A 22 1.60 11.64 19.33
C ALA A 22 0.19 11.57 19.93
N ASP A 23 -0.68 12.50 19.53
CA ASP A 23 -2.06 12.56 19.99
C ASP A 23 -2.94 11.53 19.24
N SER A 24 -3.72 10.81 20.07
CA SER A 24 -4.94 10.06 19.79
C SER A 24 -4.84 8.68 19.11
N ASN A 25 -5.57 7.73 19.70
CA ASN A 25 -5.63 6.33 19.31
C ASN A 25 -6.14 6.19 17.87
N PHE A 26 -5.34 5.51 17.05
CA PHE A 26 -5.63 5.10 15.68
C PHE A 26 -7.02 4.44 15.50
N TRP A 27 -7.52 3.78 16.53
CA TRP A 27 -8.80 3.07 16.54
C TRP A 27 -10.05 3.95 16.67
N ASP A 28 -9.91 5.24 17.02
CA ASP A 28 -11.05 6.13 17.31
C ASP A 28 -11.52 6.95 16.08
N ARG A 29 -10.95 6.73 14.88
CA ARG A 29 -11.33 7.48 13.66
C ARG A 29 -12.57 6.87 13.00
N PRO A 30 -13.67 7.63 12.81
CA PRO A 30 -14.86 7.11 12.15
C PRO A 30 -14.60 6.84 10.65
N PRO A 31 -15.32 5.89 10.03
CA PRO A 31 -15.25 5.66 8.59
C PRO A 31 -15.67 6.91 7.81
N ASN A 32 -15.01 7.20 6.69
CA ASN A 32 -15.50 8.19 5.73
C ASN A 32 -16.86 7.74 5.15
N PRO A 33 -17.88 8.61 5.09
CA PRO A 33 -19.22 8.30 4.59
C PRO A 33 -19.29 7.78 3.14
N ASN A 34 -18.21 7.90 2.35
CA ASN A 34 -18.15 7.40 0.97
C ASN A 34 -17.64 5.94 0.85
N GLY A 35 -17.39 5.23 1.96
CA GLY A 35 -16.91 3.84 1.94
C GLY A 35 -15.42 3.68 1.57
N TRP A 36 -14.71 4.79 1.34
CA TRP A 36 -13.27 4.84 1.17
C TRP A 36 -12.63 5.11 2.54
N TYR A 37 -12.20 4.06 3.24
CA TYR A 37 -11.33 4.24 4.41
C TYR A 37 -10.12 5.06 3.97
N GLY A 38 -9.95 6.21 4.62
CA GLY A 38 -9.14 7.33 4.14
C GLY A 38 -7.69 6.96 3.85
N TYR A 39 -7.06 7.79 3.01
CA TYR A 39 -5.62 7.91 2.95
C TYR A 39 -5.11 8.05 4.39
N ASP A 40 -4.35 7.09 4.88
CA ASP A 40 -3.54 7.34 6.05
C ASP A 40 -2.48 8.36 5.65
N GLU A 41 -2.74 9.62 5.98
CA GLU A 41 -1.80 10.74 5.79
C GLU A 41 -0.51 10.54 6.60
N SER A 42 -0.43 9.55 7.50
CA SER A 42 0.77 9.26 8.30
C SER A 42 1.83 8.41 7.58
N LEU A 43 1.57 7.96 6.34
CA LEU A 43 2.58 7.33 5.48
C LEU A 43 2.91 8.27 4.30
N PRO A 44 3.65 9.38 4.54
CA PRO A 44 3.96 10.37 3.51
C PRO A 44 4.66 9.76 2.29
N ASP A 45 5.40 8.66 2.48
CA ASP A 45 6.09 7.95 1.41
C ASP A 45 5.14 7.23 0.46
N LEU A 46 3.98 6.75 0.95
CA LEU A 46 2.98 6.06 0.11
C LEU A 46 2.10 7.04 -0.67
N LEU A 47 1.95 8.29 -0.23
CA LEU A 47 1.26 9.32 -1.02
C LEU A 47 1.99 9.59 -2.35
N ASN A 48 3.30 9.36 -2.40
CA ASN A 48 4.15 9.68 -3.55
C ASN A 48 4.20 8.57 -4.62
N ILE A 49 3.52 7.43 -4.44
CA ILE A 49 3.55 6.36 -5.45
C ILE A 49 2.59 6.59 -6.61
N LYS A 50 1.63 7.52 -6.46
CA LYS A 50 0.60 7.75 -7.49
C LYS A 50 1.23 8.29 -8.77
N GLY A 51 0.91 7.64 -9.89
CA GLY A 51 1.44 8.01 -11.21
C GLY A 51 2.79 7.39 -11.55
N LEU A 52 3.50 6.82 -10.56
CA LEU A 52 4.67 5.99 -10.82
C LEU A 52 4.26 4.68 -11.48
N THR A 53 5.16 4.11 -12.29
CA THR A 53 4.99 2.73 -12.74
C THR A 53 4.99 1.79 -11.55
N TYR A 54 4.36 0.63 -11.67
CA TYR A 54 4.37 -0.34 -10.58
C TYR A 54 5.80 -0.76 -10.18
N HIS A 55 6.69 -0.84 -11.17
CA HIS A 55 8.11 -1.14 -10.96
C HIS A 55 8.82 -0.11 -10.07
N GLU A 56 8.50 1.17 -10.23
CA GLU A 56 9.03 2.28 -9.41
C GLU A 56 8.34 2.37 -8.04
N ALA A 57 7.02 2.10 -7.98
CA ALA A 57 6.26 2.13 -6.75
C ALA A 57 6.66 1.03 -5.76
N ARG A 58 6.91 -0.19 -6.26
CA ARG A 58 7.22 -1.38 -5.45
C ARG A 58 8.39 -1.19 -4.48
N PRO A 59 9.59 -0.72 -4.88
CA PRO A 59 10.70 -0.53 -3.95
C PRO A 59 10.40 0.53 -2.88
N ILE A 60 9.60 1.56 -3.19
CA ILE A 60 9.17 2.57 -2.21
C ILE A 60 8.28 1.92 -1.15
N ILE A 61 7.31 1.12 -1.58
CA ILE A 61 6.41 0.37 -0.68
C ILE A 61 7.22 -0.56 0.24
N ILE A 62 8.16 -1.31 -0.32
CA ILE A 62 9.04 -2.20 0.44
C ILE A 62 9.93 -1.42 1.41
N GLY A 63 10.51 -0.30 0.97
CA GLY A 63 11.32 0.58 1.81
C GLY A 63 10.53 1.18 2.99
N ALA A 64 9.23 1.39 2.81
CA ALA A 64 8.30 1.83 3.87
C ALA A 64 7.88 0.71 4.85
N GLY A 65 8.47 -0.49 4.75
CA GLY A 65 8.25 -1.59 5.69
C GLY A 65 7.10 -2.54 5.34
N TRP A 66 6.59 -2.47 4.10
CA TRP A 66 5.55 -3.36 3.60
C TRP A 66 6.15 -4.54 2.85
N SER A 67 5.80 -5.76 3.25
CA SER A 67 6.28 -6.99 2.62
C SER A 67 5.29 -7.49 1.57
N PRO A 68 5.74 -7.95 0.39
CA PRO A 68 4.89 -8.60 -0.59
C PRO A 68 4.11 -9.78 0.02
N LEU A 69 2.79 -9.83 -0.17
CA LEU A 69 1.94 -10.91 0.33
C LEU A 69 1.43 -11.77 -0.83
N GLN A 70 1.99 -12.97 -0.98
CA GLN A 70 1.54 -13.91 -1.99
C GLN A 70 0.21 -14.56 -1.60
N THR A 71 -0.86 -14.21 -2.33
CA THR A 71 -2.18 -14.83 -2.14
C THR A 71 -2.53 -15.85 -3.22
N LEU A 72 -1.91 -15.75 -4.40
CA LEU A 72 -2.20 -16.64 -5.52
C LEU A 72 -1.48 -17.98 -5.36
N LYS A 73 -2.25 -19.05 -5.52
CA LYS A 73 -1.77 -20.44 -5.53
C LYS A 73 -2.05 -21.06 -6.90
N GLU A 74 -1.03 -21.59 -7.54
CA GLU A 74 -1.17 -22.25 -8.84
C GLU A 74 -2.28 -23.30 -8.83
N GLY A 75 -3.02 -23.40 -9.94
CA GLY A 75 -4.15 -24.33 -10.08
C GLY A 75 -5.47 -23.88 -9.44
N THR A 76 -5.49 -22.76 -8.70
CA THR A 76 -6.74 -22.17 -8.17
C THR A 76 -7.44 -21.27 -9.19
N GLU A 77 -8.73 -21.01 -8.98
CA GLU A 77 -9.49 -20.07 -9.82
C GLU A 77 -8.96 -18.64 -9.67
N ASP A 78 -8.60 -18.24 -8.44
CA ASP A 78 -7.97 -16.93 -8.18
C ASP A 78 -6.68 -16.76 -8.98
N PHE A 79 -5.88 -17.83 -9.13
CA PHE A 79 -4.67 -17.79 -9.96
C PHE A 79 -5.00 -17.54 -11.44
N LYS A 80 -6.07 -18.16 -11.97
CA LYS A 80 -6.48 -17.90 -13.36
C LYS A 80 -6.89 -16.44 -13.56
N GLN A 81 -7.68 -15.91 -12.62
CA GLN A 81 -8.16 -14.53 -12.67
C GLN A 81 -7.03 -13.51 -12.44
N GLY A 82 -6.06 -13.83 -11.58
CA GLY A 82 -4.96 -12.94 -11.25
C GLY A 82 -3.76 -13.07 -12.18
N ALA A 83 -3.11 -14.24 -12.19
CA ALA A 83 -1.83 -14.45 -12.84
C ALA A 83 -1.93 -14.81 -14.32
N THR A 84 -3.10 -15.23 -14.83
CA THR A 84 -3.24 -15.65 -16.24
C THR A 84 -4.03 -14.68 -17.13
N SER A 85 -4.61 -13.62 -16.55
CA SER A 85 -5.48 -12.65 -17.25
C SER A 85 -4.89 -11.24 -17.29
N GLY A 86 -5.19 -10.47 -18.36
CA GLY A 86 -4.79 -9.06 -18.48
C GLY A 86 -3.27 -8.86 -18.40
N ASN A 87 -2.82 -7.95 -17.52
CA ASN A 87 -1.38 -7.78 -17.23
C ASN A 87 -0.80 -8.86 -16.31
N GLY A 88 -1.64 -9.73 -15.74
CA GLY A 88 -1.26 -10.76 -14.78
C GLY A 88 -0.07 -11.62 -15.20
N PRO A 89 -0.07 -12.21 -16.41
CA PRO A 89 1.04 -13.04 -16.88
C PRO A 89 2.38 -12.30 -16.89
N LYS A 90 2.34 -11.00 -17.20
CA LYS A 90 3.54 -10.16 -17.32
C LYS A 90 4.13 -9.85 -15.96
N PHE A 91 3.28 -9.50 -15.00
CA PHE A 91 3.70 -9.26 -13.63
C PHE A 91 4.16 -10.55 -12.94
N TRP A 92 3.43 -11.66 -13.13
CA TRP A 92 3.79 -12.95 -12.54
C TRP A 92 5.14 -13.46 -13.04
N LYS A 93 5.40 -13.38 -14.35
CA LYS A 93 6.70 -13.75 -14.95
C LYS A 93 7.86 -12.90 -14.42
N LYS A 94 7.61 -11.66 -14.00
CA LYS A 94 8.60 -10.75 -13.39
C LYS A 94 8.80 -11.00 -11.88
N GLY A 95 8.07 -11.94 -11.28
CA GLY A 95 8.22 -12.31 -9.86
C GLY A 95 7.44 -11.43 -8.88
N TYR A 96 6.40 -10.72 -9.34
CA TYR A 96 5.51 -9.97 -8.45
C TYR A 96 4.46 -10.89 -7.85
N TYR A 97 4.87 -11.67 -6.86
CA TYR A 97 4.00 -12.65 -6.20
C TYR A 97 2.93 -12.01 -5.31
N GLU A 98 3.09 -10.74 -4.94
CA GLU A 98 2.05 -9.91 -4.32
C GLU A 98 0.86 -9.63 -5.24
N LEU A 99 0.92 -10.03 -6.52
CA LEU A 99 -0.21 -9.92 -7.42
C LEU A 99 -1.41 -10.68 -6.86
N GLN A 100 -2.56 -10.01 -6.80
CA GLN A 100 -3.80 -10.59 -6.28
C GLN A 100 -4.85 -10.79 -7.36
N THR A 101 -5.05 -9.81 -8.23
CA THR A 101 -6.01 -9.92 -9.33
C THR A 101 -5.66 -8.94 -10.46
N CYS A 102 -5.99 -9.28 -11.70
CA CYS A 102 -5.87 -8.42 -12.86
C CYS A 102 -7.12 -8.53 -13.73
N THR A 103 -7.69 -7.39 -14.14
CA THR A 103 -8.84 -7.37 -15.05
C THR A 103 -8.38 -7.22 -16.50
N GLY A 104 -9.02 -7.95 -17.41
CA GLY A 104 -8.85 -7.81 -18.86
C GLY A 104 -9.77 -6.76 -19.49
N SER A 105 -10.26 -5.77 -18.72
CA SER A 105 -11.39 -4.90 -19.11
C SER A 105 -11.00 -3.67 -19.95
N GLY A 106 -9.92 -3.75 -20.75
CA GLY A 106 -9.39 -2.66 -21.57
C GLY A 106 -8.73 -1.48 -20.81
N MET A 107 -8.94 -1.40 -19.51
CA MET A 107 -8.25 -0.47 -18.60
C MET A 107 -7.11 -1.13 -17.82
N ALA A 108 -7.00 -2.46 -17.93
CA ALA A 108 -5.97 -3.33 -17.35
C ALA A 108 -5.65 -3.04 -15.88
N TYR A 109 -6.69 -3.00 -15.04
CA TYR A 109 -6.48 -2.80 -13.61
C TYR A 109 -5.86 -4.05 -12.98
N CYS A 110 -4.83 -3.86 -12.16
CA CYS A 110 -4.30 -4.93 -11.32
C CYS A 110 -4.19 -4.47 -9.87
N ALA A 111 -4.45 -5.39 -8.95
CA ALA A 111 -4.29 -5.20 -7.52
C ALA A 111 -3.14 -6.05 -6.98
N PHE A 112 -2.36 -5.45 -6.09
CA PHE A 112 -1.22 -6.05 -5.43
C PHE A 112 -1.39 -5.92 -3.92
N LEU A 113 -1.03 -6.95 -3.17
CA LEU A 113 -1.26 -7.02 -1.73
C LEU A 113 0.06 -7.09 -0.97
N PHE A 114 0.19 -6.23 0.03
CA PHE A 114 1.33 -6.18 0.93
C PHE A 114 0.84 -6.30 2.37
N GLN A 115 1.76 -6.68 3.26
CA GLN A 115 1.51 -6.78 4.69
C GLN A 115 2.67 -6.17 5.48
N ASN A 116 2.37 -5.44 6.55
CA ASN A 116 3.39 -4.92 7.46
C ASN A 116 3.66 -5.88 8.63
N LYS A 117 4.63 -5.54 9.50
CA LYS A 117 4.98 -6.36 10.68
C LYS A 117 3.84 -6.54 11.70
N ASN A 118 2.83 -5.66 11.69
CA ASN A 118 1.69 -5.72 12.60
C ASN A 118 0.57 -6.62 12.05
N GLY A 119 0.69 -7.06 10.79
CA GLY A 119 -0.33 -7.86 10.10
C GLY A 119 -1.29 -7.06 9.24
N ASP A 120 -1.25 -5.72 9.30
CA ASP A 120 -2.10 -4.85 8.50
C ASP A 120 -1.82 -5.06 7.01
N GLN A 121 -2.85 -4.97 6.17
CA GLN A 121 -2.72 -5.16 4.73
C GLN A 121 -2.84 -3.85 3.95
N LEU A 122 -1.97 -3.71 2.95
CA LEU A 122 -1.99 -2.63 1.99
C LEU A 122 -2.27 -3.20 0.60
N ARG A 123 -3.39 -2.80 0.01
CA ARG A 123 -3.72 -3.12 -1.38
C ARG A 123 -3.35 -1.95 -2.28
N VAL A 124 -2.46 -2.16 -3.24
CA VAL A 124 -2.10 -1.17 -4.26
C VAL A 124 -2.80 -1.50 -5.56
N VAL A 125 -3.39 -0.49 -6.21
CA VAL A 125 -4.10 -0.65 -7.48
C VAL A 125 -3.35 0.09 -8.57
N THR A 126 -3.18 -0.58 -9.70
CA THR A 126 -2.59 -0.03 -10.91
C THR A 126 -3.64 0.07 -12.01
N LYS A 127 -3.38 0.93 -12.99
CA LYS A 127 -4.16 1.08 -14.22
C LYS A 127 -3.20 1.09 -15.41
N TYR A 128 -3.76 0.88 -16.60
CA TYR A 128 -3.09 0.88 -17.90
C TYR A 128 -2.36 -0.43 -18.20
N GLU A 129 -2.06 -0.61 -19.47
CA GLU A 129 -1.44 -1.81 -19.99
C GLU A 129 0.04 -1.86 -19.63
N GLU A 130 0.51 -3.07 -19.31
CA GLU A 130 1.92 -3.39 -19.14
C GLU A 130 2.40 -4.00 -20.46
N TYR A 131 3.13 -3.24 -21.27
CA TYR A 131 3.79 -3.71 -22.50
C TYR A 131 5.10 -2.98 -22.68
N GLU A 132 6.18 -3.64 -22.25
CA GLU A 132 7.54 -3.11 -22.35
C GLU A 132 7.95 -2.82 -23.81
N GLU A 133 7.55 -3.69 -24.75
CA GLU A 133 7.79 -3.52 -26.20
C GLU A 133 7.22 -2.21 -26.75
N TYR A 134 6.09 -1.74 -26.21
CA TYR A 134 5.43 -0.50 -26.61
C TYR A 134 5.67 0.66 -25.64
N SER A 135 6.61 0.50 -24.68
CA SER A 135 6.86 1.48 -23.62
C SER A 135 5.60 1.88 -22.84
N SER A 136 4.64 0.96 -22.71
CA SER A 136 3.44 1.13 -21.89
C SER A 136 3.67 0.45 -20.56
N PHE A 137 3.46 1.17 -19.46
CA PHE A 137 3.67 0.65 -18.12
C PHE A 137 2.44 0.90 -17.25
N ALA A 138 2.04 -0.10 -16.49
CA ALA A 138 0.94 0.08 -15.55
C ALA A 138 1.39 1.03 -14.43
N LYS A 139 0.53 2.00 -14.11
CA LYS A 139 0.82 3.04 -13.12
C LYS A 139 -0.04 2.86 -11.89
N ALA A 140 0.54 3.07 -10.71
CA ALA A 140 -0.20 3.06 -9.46
C ALA A 140 -1.19 4.24 -9.45
N VAL A 141 -2.47 3.95 -9.23
CA VAL A 141 -3.54 4.96 -9.20
C VAL A 141 -4.03 5.24 -7.78
N GLY A 142 -3.75 4.33 -6.85
CA GLY A 142 -4.07 4.49 -5.44
C GLY A 142 -3.77 3.23 -4.65
N TYR A 143 -4.07 3.31 -3.36
CA TYR A 143 -3.94 2.21 -2.43
C TYR A 143 -5.11 2.21 -1.43
N ARG A 144 -5.33 1.07 -0.77
CA ARG A 144 -6.35 0.89 0.26
C ARG A 144 -5.76 0.10 1.43
N PHE A 145 -5.99 0.59 2.64
CA PHE A 145 -5.73 -0.16 3.86
C PHE A 145 -6.88 -1.12 4.17
N ASN A 146 -6.52 -2.34 4.51
CA ASN A 146 -7.44 -3.31 5.09
C ASN A 146 -6.86 -3.74 6.44
N PRO A 147 -7.34 -3.17 7.56
CA PRO A 147 -6.93 -3.59 8.89
C PRO A 147 -7.39 -5.02 9.21
#